data_AF-A0A351TGY9-F1
#
_entry.id   AF-A0A351TGY9-F1
#
_cell.length_a   1.000
_cell.length_b   1.000
_cell.length_c   1.000
_cell.angle_alpha   90.00
_cell.angle_beta   90.00
_cell.angle_gamma   90.00
#
_symmetry.space_group_name_H-M   'P 1'
#
loop_
_entity.id
_entity.type
_entity.pdbx_description
1 polymer ?
#
loop_
_entity_poly.entity_id
_entity_poly.type
_entity_poly.pdbx_seq_one_letter_code
_entity_poly.pdbx_strand_id
1 'polypeptide(L)'
;MAFLPLIFYGFYRIFTEDCNSPDYPGIWRVPALGLTGVIQSHVITCEMLAVCIAILCLVLIRKVVQKRRFLELCKAAGMTLLLNLWYLLPFADYMLTGKFNVGHAETMTIKSAHDWAVWPTHSLFLFYGGGTRGNISVGMNWTGTYSVGAALLAACLIWAYLEFTGDMRSSRFRWKHLGRLMFSFTVFFLLIITRYFPWDRLQALGGIVETLILSLQFPYRFLSLACLTAAVLAGLILMYTKENTPSLFRFLTALLLGIALFFSSYQLNQLMVTHGLARVYNKQSMGSIYVSNGEYLPYEADISLMQPDVVTADENTQVESYEKGQYTLRTTVSVTNIGEEGYVELPLLYYKGYDAKVKETGQHLRVTEGNNSVVRVEIPEGLSGTIQVWFHEPWYWRTAELVSALAVLYMAAVRMHPIRKRSLVIH
;
A
#
# COMPACT_ATOMS: atom_id res chain seq x y z
N MET A 1 -5.50 -4.99 -2.54
CA MET A 1 -5.85 -6.00 -3.56
C MET A 1 -7.25 -5.81 -4.16
N ALA A 2 -8.29 -5.54 -3.36
CA ALA A 2 -9.68 -5.41 -3.85
C ALA A 2 -9.88 -4.36 -4.97
N PHE A 3 -9.08 -3.28 -4.99
CA PHE A 3 -9.18 -2.22 -5.99
C PHE A 3 -8.38 -2.45 -7.28
N LEU A 4 -7.49 -3.45 -7.31
CA LEU A 4 -6.65 -3.75 -8.49
C LEU A 4 -7.48 -4.11 -9.75
N PRO A 5 -8.55 -4.93 -9.65
CA PRO A 5 -9.42 -5.20 -10.80
C PRO A 5 -10.11 -3.94 -11.33
N LEU A 6 -10.46 -2.99 -10.47
CA LEU A 6 -11.07 -1.72 -10.86
C LEU A 6 -10.10 -0.84 -11.64
N ILE A 7 -8.83 -0.80 -11.20
CA ILE A 7 -7.75 -0.11 -11.93
C ILE A 7 -7.57 -0.75 -13.31
N PHE A 8 -7.41 -2.08 -13.36
CA PHE A 8 -7.27 -2.81 -14.62
C PHE A 8 -8.43 -2.52 -15.57
N TYR A 9 -9.66 -2.59 -15.09
CA TYR A 9 -10.86 -2.30 -15.87
C TYR A 9 -10.87 -0.85 -16.38
N GLY A 10 -10.50 0.12 -15.54
CA GLY A 10 -10.38 1.53 -15.93
C GLY A 10 -9.39 1.74 -17.08
N PHE A 11 -8.17 1.22 -16.95
CA PHE A 11 -7.16 1.31 -18.01
C PHE A 11 -7.58 0.54 -19.28
N TYR A 12 -8.17 -0.64 -19.13
CA TYR A 12 -8.71 -1.40 -20.24
C TYR A 12 -9.71 -0.56 -21.04
N ARG A 13 -10.67 0.09 -20.38
CA ARG A 13 -11.64 0.97 -21.05
C ARG A 13 -10.97 2.13 -21.77
N ILE A 14 -10.03 2.84 -21.13
CA ILE A 14 -9.31 3.97 -21.74
C ILE A 14 -8.61 3.57 -23.04
N PHE A 15 -7.95 2.40 -23.06
CA PHE A 15 -7.13 1.95 -24.18
C PHE A 15 -7.87 1.16 -25.26
N THR A 16 -9.09 0.68 -24.99
CA THR A 16 -9.86 -0.17 -25.92
C THR A 16 -11.15 0.47 -26.42
N GLU A 17 -11.81 1.33 -25.65
CA GLU A 17 -13.04 1.99 -26.09
C GLU A 17 -12.74 3.03 -27.18
N ASP A 18 -13.74 3.25 -28.04
CA ASP A 18 -13.69 4.28 -29.08
C ASP A 18 -13.75 5.67 -28.41
N CYS A 19 -12.76 6.51 -28.74
CA CYS A 19 -12.65 7.86 -28.22
C CYS A 19 -13.77 8.79 -28.69
N ASN A 20 -14.55 8.40 -29.71
CA ASN A 20 -15.72 9.14 -30.19
C ASN A 20 -17.03 8.75 -29.48
N SER A 21 -17.02 7.72 -28.64
CA SER A 21 -18.23 7.31 -27.92
C SER A 21 -18.68 8.39 -26.92
N PRO A 22 -20.00 8.57 -26.73
CA PRO A 22 -20.54 9.59 -25.83
C PRO A 22 -20.15 9.35 -24.36
N ASP A 23 -19.89 8.10 -23.99
CA ASP A 23 -19.53 7.71 -22.61
C ASP A 23 -18.02 7.86 -22.32
N TYR A 24 -17.20 8.15 -23.34
CA TYR A 24 -15.74 8.25 -23.22
C TYR A 24 -15.25 9.30 -22.22
N PRO A 25 -15.80 10.55 -22.19
CA PRO A 25 -15.30 11.63 -21.31
C PRO A 25 -15.51 11.41 -19.80
N GLY A 26 -16.08 10.27 -19.39
CA GLY A 26 -16.29 9.88 -18.00
C GLY A 26 -15.54 8.62 -17.57
N ILE A 27 -14.78 7.98 -18.46
CA ILE A 27 -14.09 6.72 -18.15
C ILE A 27 -13.03 6.93 -17.07
N TRP A 28 -12.35 8.09 -17.07
CA TRP A 28 -11.32 8.47 -16.11
C TRP A 28 -11.71 8.27 -14.64
N ARG A 29 -13.01 8.30 -14.32
CA ARG A 29 -13.54 8.12 -12.95
C ARG A 29 -13.24 6.74 -12.38
N VAL A 30 -13.27 5.71 -13.22
CA VAL A 30 -13.06 4.32 -12.82
C VAL A 30 -11.63 4.09 -12.31
N PRO A 31 -10.57 4.40 -13.08
CA PRO A 31 -9.21 4.28 -12.57
C PRO A 31 -8.94 5.26 -11.43
N ALA A 32 -9.55 6.45 -11.40
CA ALA A 32 -9.40 7.39 -10.30
C ALA A 32 -9.85 6.79 -8.95
N LEU A 33 -11.04 6.18 -8.92
CA LEU A 33 -11.56 5.49 -7.73
C LEU A 33 -10.72 4.27 -7.35
N GLY A 34 -10.27 3.49 -8.34
CA GLY A 34 -9.39 2.35 -8.10
C GLY A 34 -8.07 2.77 -7.46
N LEU A 35 -7.41 3.79 -8.00
CA LEU A 35 -6.14 4.31 -7.46
C LEU A 35 -6.33 4.93 -6.07
N THR A 36 -7.40 5.70 -5.86
CA THR A 36 -7.75 6.23 -4.52
C THR A 36 -7.94 5.10 -3.51
N GLY A 37 -8.65 4.03 -3.87
CA GLY A 37 -8.83 2.88 -2.99
C GLY A 37 -7.50 2.21 -2.61
N VAL A 38 -6.52 2.15 -3.53
CA VAL A 38 -5.19 1.61 -3.21
C VAL A 38 -4.41 2.54 -2.29
N ILE A 39 -4.39 3.86 -2.56
CA ILE A 39 -3.71 4.86 -1.73
C ILE A 39 -4.22 4.79 -0.28
N GLN A 40 -5.54 4.69 -0.12
CA GLN A 40 -6.18 4.58 1.20
C GLN A 40 -6.01 3.23 1.88
N SER A 41 -5.45 2.22 1.20
CA SER A 41 -5.26 0.88 1.75
C SER A 41 -3.80 0.56 2.06
N HIS A 42 -2.88 0.88 1.15
CA HIS A 42 -1.50 0.42 1.24
C HIS A 42 -0.56 1.22 0.32
N VAL A 43 0.32 2.02 0.93
CA VAL A 43 1.26 2.92 0.22
C VAL A 43 2.20 2.17 -0.72
N ILE A 44 2.79 1.05 -0.28
CA ILE A 44 3.78 0.31 -1.09
C ILE A 44 3.14 -0.29 -2.37
N THR A 45 1.84 -0.62 -2.33
CA THR A 45 1.14 -1.07 -3.55
C THR A 45 1.01 0.07 -4.57
N CYS A 46 1.00 1.33 -4.12
CA CYS A 46 1.00 2.49 -5.02
C CYS A 46 2.32 2.58 -5.80
N GLU A 47 3.46 2.37 -5.14
CA GLU A 47 4.78 2.37 -5.79
C GLU A 47 4.86 1.29 -6.87
N MET A 48 4.46 0.06 -6.51
CA MET A 48 4.41 -1.07 -7.46
C MET A 48 3.51 -0.75 -8.66
N LEU A 49 2.33 -0.18 -8.41
CA LEU A 49 1.41 0.22 -9.48
C LEU A 49 1.95 1.35 -10.34
N ALA A 50 2.64 2.33 -9.76
CA ALA A 50 3.23 3.43 -10.52
C ALA A 50 4.23 2.89 -11.55
N VAL A 51 5.11 1.96 -11.14
CA VAL A 51 6.05 1.27 -12.05
C VAL A 51 5.29 0.49 -13.13
N CYS A 52 4.25 -0.25 -12.77
CA CYS A 52 3.48 -1.04 -13.72
C CYS A 52 2.70 -0.19 -14.72
N ILE A 53 2.11 0.92 -14.26
CA ILE A 53 1.40 1.89 -15.10
C ILE A 53 2.40 2.58 -16.04
N ALA A 54 3.60 2.93 -15.56
CA ALA A 54 4.66 3.48 -16.41
C ALA A 54 5.05 2.50 -17.52
N ILE A 55 5.32 1.23 -17.18
CA ILE A 55 5.62 0.17 -18.18
C ILE A 55 4.47 0.00 -19.16
N LEU A 56 3.23 -0.06 -18.69
CA LEU A 56 2.04 -0.18 -19.54
C LEU A 56 1.91 1.02 -20.50
N CYS A 57 2.12 2.24 -20.00
CA CYS A 57 2.09 3.46 -20.79
C CYS A 57 3.20 3.49 -21.85
N LEU A 58 4.40 2.97 -21.54
CA LEU A 58 5.50 2.84 -22.49
C LEU A 58 5.18 1.81 -23.59
N VAL A 59 4.67 0.64 -23.22
CA VAL A 59 4.26 -0.41 -24.18
C VAL A 59 3.14 0.10 -25.09
N LEU A 60 2.21 0.88 -24.55
CA LEU A 60 1.06 1.45 -25.28
C LEU A 60 1.28 2.91 -25.68
N ILE A 61 2.52 3.38 -25.84
CA ILE A 61 2.85 4.80 -26.01
C ILE A 61 2.08 5.46 -27.16
N ARG A 62 1.92 4.75 -28.29
CA ARG A 62 1.14 5.23 -29.46
C ARG A 62 -0.32 5.53 -29.11
N LYS A 63 -0.91 4.78 -28.17
CA LYS A 63 -2.27 5.03 -27.68
C LYS A 63 -2.28 6.13 -26.62
N VAL A 64 -1.27 6.21 -25.77
CA VAL A 64 -1.16 7.22 -24.70
C VAL A 64 -1.08 8.62 -25.27
N VAL A 65 -0.28 8.84 -26.33
CA VAL A 65 -0.10 10.17 -26.94
C VAL A 65 -1.33 10.70 -27.69
N GLN A 66 -2.35 9.86 -27.89
CA GLN A 66 -3.61 10.32 -28.48
C GLN A 66 -4.31 11.30 -27.54
N LYS A 67 -4.52 12.55 -27.99
CA LYS A 67 -5.02 13.67 -27.18
C LYS A 67 -6.18 13.31 -26.24
N ARG A 68 -7.20 12.60 -26.74
CA ARG A 68 -8.37 12.21 -25.93
C ARG A 68 -8.02 11.21 -24.82
N ARG A 69 -7.19 10.20 -25.11
CA ARG A 69 -6.70 9.21 -24.13
C ARG A 69 -5.82 9.87 -23.09
N PHE A 70 -4.88 10.70 -23.53
CA PHE A 70 -3.99 11.43 -22.64
C PHE A 70 -4.76 12.30 -21.64
N LEU A 71 -5.77 13.04 -22.11
CA LEU A 71 -6.61 13.87 -21.24
C LEU A 71 -7.36 13.04 -20.19
N GLU A 72 -7.90 11.88 -20.55
CA GLU A 72 -8.57 10.98 -19.60
C GLU A 72 -7.60 10.42 -18.55
N LEU A 73 -6.37 10.08 -18.95
CA LEU A 73 -5.32 9.66 -18.03
C LEU A 73 -4.92 10.80 -17.07
N CYS A 74 -4.75 12.03 -17.58
CA CYS A 74 -4.47 13.20 -16.75
C CYS A 74 -5.60 13.52 -15.78
N LYS A 75 -6.87 13.43 -16.22
CA LYS A 75 -8.03 13.60 -15.33
C LYS A 75 -8.07 12.53 -14.25
N ALA A 76 -7.77 11.27 -14.59
CA ALA A 76 -7.71 10.18 -13.62
C ALA A 76 -6.64 10.45 -12.56
N ALA A 77 -5.41 10.75 -12.99
CA ALA A 77 -4.31 11.06 -12.09
C ALA A 77 -4.59 12.30 -11.23
N GLY A 78 -5.04 13.40 -11.85
CA GLY A 78 -5.37 14.65 -11.15
C GLY A 78 -6.49 14.46 -10.13
N MET A 79 -7.57 13.75 -10.47
CA MET A 79 -8.64 13.51 -9.51
C MET A 79 -8.20 12.57 -8.38
N THR A 80 -7.37 11.55 -8.67
CA THR A 80 -6.78 10.73 -7.61
C THR A 80 -5.96 11.58 -6.64
N LEU A 81 -5.13 12.51 -7.12
CA LEU A 81 -4.38 13.41 -6.25
C LEU A 81 -5.30 14.30 -5.40
N LEU A 82 -6.31 14.92 -6.02
CA LEU A 82 -7.25 15.78 -5.32
C LEU A 82 -8.05 15.03 -4.25
N LEU A 83 -8.52 13.81 -4.55
CA LEU A 83 -9.27 12.98 -3.59
C LEU A 83 -8.43 12.54 -2.38
N ASN A 84 -7.11 12.45 -2.55
CA ASN A 84 -6.19 11.97 -1.52
C ASN A 84 -5.34 13.08 -0.92
N LEU A 85 -5.56 14.36 -1.28
CA LEU A 85 -4.70 15.46 -0.86
C LEU A 85 -4.67 15.62 0.66
N TRP A 86 -5.78 15.35 1.33
CA TRP A 86 -5.92 15.37 2.79
C TRP A 86 -4.94 14.43 3.50
N TYR A 87 -4.53 13.34 2.85
CA TYR A 87 -3.56 12.38 3.36
C TYR A 87 -2.16 12.62 2.76
N LEU A 88 -2.09 12.82 1.45
CA LEU A 88 -0.83 12.96 0.72
C LEU A 88 -0.05 14.20 1.15
N LEU A 89 -0.73 15.30 1.50
CA LEU A 89 -0.05 16.54 1.90
C LEU A 89 0.58 16.43 3.29
N PRO A 90 -0.12 16.02 4.37
CA PRO A 90 0.54 15.74 5.66
C PRO A 90 1.64 14.68 5.55
N PHE A 91 1.39 13.61 4.79
CA PHE A 91 2.38 12.56 4.57
C PHE A 91 3.65 13.11 3.90
N ALA A 92 3.51 13.88 2.83
CA ALA A 92 4.64 14.48 2.13
C ALA A 92 5.36 15.52 3.00
N ASP A 93 4.63 16.35 3.76
CA ASP A 93 5.22 17.32 4.68
C ASP A 93 6.10 16.63 5.72
N TYR A 94 5.64 15.52 6.31
CA TYR A 94 6.47 14.71 7.19
C TYR A 94 7.67 14.10 6.46
N MET A 95 7.45 13.40 5.35
CA MET A 95 8.55 12.73 4.63
C MET A 95 9.61 13.71 4.11
N LEU A 96 9.26 14.98 3.84
CA LEU A 96 10.18 16.01 3.35
C LEU A 96 10.85 16.82 4.47
N THR A 97 10.17 17.04 5.59
CA THR A 97 10.69 17.90 6.68
C THR A 97 11.20 17.13 7.90
N GLY A 98 10.71 15.92 8.13
CA GLY A 98 11.14 15.06 9.22
C GLY A 98 12.30 14.15 8.84
N LYS A 99 13.08 13.75 9.85
CA LYS A 99 14.10 12.71 9.72
C LYS A 99 13.50 11.38 10.17
N PHE A 100 13.26 10.48 9.23
CA PHE A 100 12.69 9.15 9.48
C PHE A 100 13.60 8.06 8.95
N ASN A 101 13.51 6.85 9.53
CA ASN A 101 14.31 5.70 9.13
C ASN A 101 14.10 5.31 7.65
N VAL A 102 12.88 5.45 7.11
CA VAL A 102 12.56 5.12 5.70
C VAL A 102 13.38 5.92 4.69
N GLY A 103 13.85 7.12 5.06
CA GLY A 103 14.71 7.96 4.22
C GLY A 103 16.18 7.55 4.24
N HIS A 104 16.58 6.64 5.13
CA HIS A 104 17.98 6.29 5.42
C HIS A 104 18.18 4.78 5.27
N ALA A 105 18.79 4.37 4.16
CA ALA A 105 19.03 2.95 3.83
C ALA A 105 19.80 2.21 4.94
N GLU A 106 20.71 2.89 5.64
CA GLU A 106 21.46 2.34 6.77
C GLU A 106 20.60 1.97 7.98
N THR A 107 19.40 2.55 8.13
CA THR A 107 18.50 2.24 9.25
C THR A 107 17.46 1.17 8.92
N MET A 108 17.28 0.84 7.64
CA MET A 108 16.29 -0.16 7.22
C MET A 108 16.67 -1.56 7.73
N THR A 109 15.74 -2.25 8.35
CA THR A 109 15.97 -3.61 8.90
C THR A 109 16.23 -4.64 7.80
N ILE A 110 15.59 -4.45 6.65
CA ILE A 110 15.82 -5.26 5.46
C ILE A 110 16.96 -4.64 4.66
N LYS A 111 18.09 -5.35 4.60
CA LYS A 111 19.32 -4.88 3.93
C LYS A 111 19.47 -5.34 2.48
N SER A 112 18.72 -6.36 2.07
CA SER A 112 18.71 -6.84 0.70
C SER A 112 17.32 -7.32 0.32
N ALA A 113 16.77 -6.78 -0.76
CA ALA A 113 15.53 -7.29 -1.34
C ALA A 113 15.72 -8.70 -1.94
N HIS A 114 16.95 -9.06 -2.34
CA HIS A 114 17.28 -10.37 -2.90
C HIS A 114 17.10 -11.50 -1.90
N ASP A 115 17.46 -11.28 -0.62
CA ASP A 115 17.29 -12.28 0.43
C ASP A 115 15.82 -12.67 0.63
N TRP A 116 14.91 -11.76 0.34
CA TRP A 116 13.45 -11.95 0.43
C TRP A 116 12.81 -12.31 -0.91
N ALA A 117 13.60 -12.58 -1.95
CA ALA A 117 13.11 -13.17 -3.18
C ALA A 117 12.69 -14.64 -2.96
N VAL A 118 12.08 -15.24 -3.98
CA VAL A 118 11.64 -16.65 -3.95
C VAL A 118 12.39 -17.49 -4.98
N TRP A 119 12.42 -18.80 -4.79
CA TRP A 119 12.92 -19.73 -5.80
C TRP A 119 11.90 -19.86 -6.94
N PRO A 120 12.28 -20.03 -8.22
CA PRO A 120 11.30 -20.20 -9.29
C PRO A 120 10.37 -21.39 -9.07
N THR A 121 10.86 -22.43 -8.40
CA THR A 121 10.08 -23.60 -7.98
C THR A 121 8.93 -23.24 -7.04
N HIS A 122 8.98 -22.11 -6.31
CA HIS A 122 7.84 -21.61 -5.53
C HIS A 122 6.61 -21.33 -6.39
N SER A 123 6.78 -20.94 -7.66
CA SER A 123 5.65 -20.75 -8.57
C SER A 123 4.83 -22.03 -8.78
N LEU A 124 5.46 -23.21 -8.64
CA LEU A 124 4.86 -24.54 -8.74
C LEU A 124 4.53 -25.15 -7.37
N PHE A 125 4.82 -24.44 -6.27
CA PHE A 125 4.64 -24.94 -4.92
C PHE A 125 3.21 -24.71 -4.45
N LEU A 126 2.36 -25.72 -4.69
CA LEU A 126 0.92 -25.66 -4.44
C LEU A 126 0.50 -26.07 -3.02
N PHE A 127 1.41 -26.69 -2.26
CA PHE A 127 1.13 -27.21 -0.92
C PHE A 127 1.79 -26.36 0.15
N TYR A 128 1.17 -26.29 1.34
CA TYR A 128 1.63 -25.40 2.41
C TYR A 128 3.00 -25.84 2.95
N GLY A 129 3.95 -24.92 2.97
CA GLY A 129 5.23 -25.08 3.67
C GLY A 129 5.12 -24.64 5.13
N GLY A 130 6.07 -25.01 5.97
CA GLY A 130 6.03 -24.75 7.42
C GLY A 130 6.27 -23.30 7.86
N GLY A 131 6.36 -22.34 6.92
CA GLY A 131 6.70 -20.95 7.21
C GLY A 131 5.65 -19.93 6.74
N THR A 132 5.79 -18.69 7.21
CA THR A 132 4.89 -17.57 6.87
C THR A 132 5.55 -16.49 6.00
N ARG A 133 6.86 -16.60 5.77
CA ARG A 133 7.67 -15.62 5.04
C ARG A 133 8.47 -16.27 3.92
N GLY A 134 8.80 -15.48 2.90
CA GLY A 134 9.61 -15.90 1.76
C GLY A 134 11.04 -15.45 2.00
N ASN A 135 11.99 -16.39 1.98
CA ASN A 135 13.40 -16.06 2.09
C ASN A 135 14.23 -17.14 1.38
N ILE A 136 15.23 -16.73 0.61
CA ILE A 136 16.04 -17.67 -0.19
C ILE A 136 16.88 -18.61 0.68
N SER A 137 17.27 -18.17 1.88
CA SER A 137 18.22 -18.87 2.77
C SER A 137 17.62 -20.07 3.49
N VAL A 138 16.31 -20.05 3.76
CA VAL A 138 15.61 -21.09 4.55
C VAL A 138 15.04 -22.23 3.69
N GLY A 139 15.18 -22.13 2.36
CA GLY A 139 14.64 -23.10 1.40
C GLY A 139 13.11 -23.13 1.35
N MET A 140 12.53 -23.98 0.50
CA MET A 140 11.07 -23.97 0.26
C MET A 140 10.25 -24.55 1.42
N ASN A 141 10.79 -25.51 2.16
CA ASN A 141 10.07 -26.21 3.24
C ASN A 141 9.70 -25.28 4.40
N TRP A 142 10.50 -24.23 4.64
CA TRP A 142 10.31 -23.28 5.74
C TRP A 142 9.78 -21.93 5.27
N THR A 143 9.19 -21.89 4.09
CA THR A 143 8.55 -20.69 3.53
C THR A 143 7.05 -20.88 3.38
N GLY A 144 6.32 -19.78 3.29
CA GLY A 144 4.93 -19.79 2.84
C GLY A 144 4.80 -20.22 1.38
N THR A 145 3.57 -20.47 0.94
CA THR A 145 3.29 -20.75 -0.48
C THR A 145 3.31 -19.45 -1.29
N TYR A 146 4.36 -19.27 -2.09
CA TYR A 146 4.52 -18.12 -2.97
C TYR A 146 4.25 -18.49 -4.44
N SER A 147 2.97 -18.74 -4.75
CA SER A 147 2.48 -19.07 -6.09
C SER A 147 1.23 -18.24 -6.44
N VAL A 148 0.96 -18.06 -7.73
CA VAL A 148 -0.31 -17.47 -8.21
C VAL A 148 -1.53 -18.35 -7.93
N GLY A 149 -1.29 -19.57 -7.41
CA GLY A 149 -2.31 -20.55 -7.09
C GLY A 149 -2.56 -21.50 -8.25
N ALA A 150 -2.99 -22.73 -7.93
CA ALA A 150 -3.10 -23.82 -8.89
C ALA A 150 -4.00 -23.49 -10.09
N ALA A 151 -5.14 -22.83 -9.87
CA ALA A 151 -6.08 -22.49 -10.94
C ALA A 151 -5.50 -21.46 -11.92
N LEU A 152 -4.84 -20.42 -11.41
CA LEU A 152 -4.24 -19.38 -12.26
C LEU A 152 -2.96 -19.88 -12.95
N LEU A 153 -2.20 -20.74 -12.28
CA LEU A 153 -1.08 -21.46 -12.89
C LEU A 153 -1.55 -22.34 -14.05
N ALA A 154 -2.63 -23.10 -13.87
CA ALA A 154 -3.24 -23.90 -14.93
C ALA A 154 -3.67 -23.02 -16.11
N ALA A 155 -4.27 -21.85 -15.87
CA ALA A 155 -4.60 -20.90 -16.94
C ALA A 155 -3.35 -20.43 -17.71
N CYS A 156 -2.24 -20.17 -17.02
CA CYS A 156 -0.98 -19.81 -17.68
C CYS A 156 -0.43 -20.95 -18.55
N LEU A 157 -0.49 -22.20 -18.06
CA LEU A 157 -0.06 -23.38 -18.81
C LEU A 157 -0.94 -23.64 -20.03
N ILE A 158 -2.27 -23.47 -19.89
CA ILE A 158 -3.22 -23.60 -21.01
C ILE A 158 -2.93 -22.52 -22.06
N TRP A 159 -2.70 -21.27 -21.67
CA TRP A 159 -2.36 -20.21 -22.62
C TRP A 159 -1.03 -20.51 -23.35
N ALA A 160 -0.01 -20.93 -22.61
CA ALA A 160 1.28 -21.32 -23.18
C ALA A 160 1.12 -22.46 -24.20
N TYR A 161 0.28 -23.47 -23.89
CA TYR A 161 -0.06 -24.55 -24.80
C TYR A 161 -0.75 -24.03 -26.08
N LEU A 162 -1.76 -23.16 -25.97
CA LEU A 162 -2.48 -22.58 -27.12
C LEU A 162 -1.59 -21.72 -28.04
N GLU A 163 -0.58 -21.05 -27.49
CA GLU A 163 0.43 -20.34 -28.30
C GLU A 163 1.43 -21.31 -28.95
N PHE A 164 1.79 -22.39 -28.25
CA PHE A 164 2.72 -23.42 -28.74
C PHE A 164 2.13 -24.25 -29.88
N THR A 165 0.87 -24.69 -29.76
CA THR A 165 0.15 -25.41 -30.84
C THR A 165 -0.13 -24.52 -32.05
N GLY A 166 0.02 -23.20 -31.91
CA GLY A 166 -0.28 -22.25 -32.96
C GLY A 166 -1.77 -21.90 -33.08
N ASP A 167 -2.63 -22.47 -32.24
CA ASP A 167 -4.07 -22.19 -32.23
C ASP A 167 -4.37 -20.71 -32.05
N MET A 168 -3.62 -20.03 -31.17
CA MET A 168 -3.79 -18.59 -30.95
C MET A 168 -3.28 -17.74 -32.13
N ARG A 169 -2.33 -18.27 -32.93
CA ARG A 169 -1.83 -17.59 -34.13
C ARG A 169 -2.83 -17.70 -35.28
N SER A 170 -3.39 -18.89 -35.50
CA SER A 170 -4.38 -19.16 -36.54
C SER A 170 -5.78 -18.63 -36.19
N SER A 171 -6.08 -18.49 -34.91
CA SER A 171 -7.39 -18.01 -34.45
C SER A 171 -7.70 -16.56 -34.82
N ARG A 172 -8.97 -16.34 -35.16
CA ARG A 172 -9.60 -15.01 -35.33
C ARG A 172 -10.06 -14.39 -34.00
N PHE A 173 -9.66 -14.96 -32.86
CA PHE A 173 -10.02 -14.45 -31.54
C PHE A 173 -9.60 -12.98 -31.37
N ARG A 174 -10.60 -12.12 -31.19
CA ARG A 174 -10.44 -10.65 -31.12
C ARG A 174 -9.49 -10.21 -30.00
N TRP A 175 -9.42 -10.96 -28.91
CA TRP A 175 -8.68 -10.57 -27.71
C TRP A 175 -7.28 -11.20 -27.58
N LYS A 176 -6.77 -11.86 -28.64
CA LYS A 176 -5.47 -12.55 -28.60
C LYS A 176 -4.30 -11.63 -28.20
N HIS A 177 -4.30 -10.39 -28.66
CA HIS A 177 -3.25 -9.42 -28.29
C HIS A 177 -3.30 -9.02 -26.81
N LEU A 178 -4.51 -8.90 -26.24
CA LEU A 178 -4.66 -8.66 -24.80
C LEU A 178 -4.20 -9.87 -24.01
N GLY A 179 -4.55 -11.09 -24.45
CA GLY A 179 -4.08 -12.32 -23.80
C GLY A 179 -2.57 -12.47 -23.80
N ARG A 180 -1.90 -12.17 -24.93
CA ARG A 180 -0.43 -12.10 -24.99
C ARG A 180 0.14 -11.09 -24.02
N LEU A 181 -0.44 -9.88 -23.98
CA LEU A 181 0.00 -8.84 -23.06
C LEU A 181 -0.13 -9.28 -21.60
N MET A 182 -1.28 -9.86 -21.21
CA MET A 182 -1.52 -10.35 -19.85
C MET A 182 -0.58 -11.50 -19.50
N PHE A 183 -0.40 -12.47 -20.39
CA PHE A 183 0.55 -13.55 -20.20
C PHE A 183 1.99 -13.04 -20.02
N SER A 184 2.42 -12.08 -20.86
CA SER A 184 3.74 -11.45 -20.73
C SER A 184 3.91 -10.73 -19.40
N PHE A 185 2.89 -10.01 -18.91
CA PHE A 185 2.93 -9.39 -17.58
C PHE A 185 2.96 -10.45 -16.47
N THR A 186 2.16 -11.51 -16.55
CA THR A 186 2.20 -12.59 -15.56
C THR A 186 3.59 -13.22 -15.49
N VAL A 187 4.19 -13.56 -16.63
CA VAL A 187 5.54 -14.14 -16.69
C VAL A 187 6.57 -13.14 -16.17
N PHE A 188 6.48 -11.86 -16.56
CA PHE A 188 7.35 -10.81 -16.04
C PHE A 188 7.29 -10.73 -14.51
N PHE A 189 6.10 -10.67 -13.92
CA PHE A 189 5.95 -10.63 -12.47
C PHE A 189 6.48 -11.89 -11.80
N LEU A 190 6.23 -13.07 -12.38
CA LEU A 190 6.78 -14.32 -11.87
C LEU A 190 8.31 -14.39 -11.95
N LEU A 191 8.95 -13.67 -12.87
CA LEU A 191 10.40 -13.60 -12.98
C LEU A 191 11.02 -12.62 -11.98
N ILE A 192 10.43 -11.43 -11.82
CA ILE A 192 11.01 -10.40 -10.94
C ILE A 192 10.97 -10.80 -9.46
N ILE A 193 10.02 -11.63 -9.04
CA ILE A 193 9.98 -12.12 -7.65
C ILE A 193 11.08 -13.14 -7.35
N THR A 194 11.77 -13.65 -8.37
CA THR A 194 12.75 -14.73 -8.19
C THR A 194 14.12 -14.20 -7.79
N ARG A 195 14.91 -15.08 -7.16
CA ARG A 195 16.35 -14.86 -6.91
C ARG A 195 17.17 -14.51 -8.16
N TYR A 196 16.70 -14.86 -9.35
CA TYR A 196 17.44 -14.58 -10.59
C TYR A 196 17.28 -13.14 -11.08
N PHE A 197 16.29 -12.41 -10.57
CA PHE A 197 16.17 -10.99 -10.85
C PHE A 197 17.27 -10.23 -10.09
N PRO A 198 18.01 -9.32 -10.73
CA PRO A 198 19.23 -8.74 -10.16
C PRO A 198 18.94 -7.63 -9.14
N TRP A 199 18.21 -7.94 -8.06
CA TRP A 199 17.85 -6.99 -7.01
C TRP A 199 19.07 -6.33 -6.37
N ASP A 200 20.09 -7.09 -6.00
CA ASP A 200 21.32 -6.54 -5.40
C ASP A 200 22.07 -5.60 -6.35
N ARG A 201 22.07 -5.89 -7.66
CA ARG A 201 22.74 -4.99 -8.63
C ARG A 201 21.99 -3.69 -8.80
N LEU A 202 20.66 -3.74 -8.77
CA LEU A 202 19.84 -2.54 -8.84
C LEU A 202 19.97 -1.72 -7.55
N GLN A 203 20.03 -2.38 -6.39
CA GLN A 203 20.28 -1.74 -5.10
C GLN A 203 21.67 -1.07 -5.08
N ALA A 204 22.70 -1.74 -5.62
CA ALA A 204 24.06 -1.22 -5.69
C ALA A 204 24.23 0.02 -6.60
N LEU A 205 23.20 0.42 -7.37
CA LEU A 205 23.22 1.70 -8.10
C LEU A 205 23.14 2.91 -7.15
N GLY A 206 22.75 2.70 -5.89
CA GLY A 206 22.72 3.72 -4.85
C GLY A 206 21.65 4.79 -5.04
N GLY A 207 21.66 5.77 -4.13
CA GLY A 207 20.78 6.93 -4.16
C GLY A 207 19.30 6.54 -4.13
N ILE A 208 18.49 7.19 -4.97
CA ILE A 208 17.02 6.99 -5.00
C ILE A 208 16.66 5.54 -5.38
N VAL A 209 17.47 4.88 -6.21
CA VAL A 209 17.18 3.50 -6.66
C VAL A 209 17.30 2.52 -5.50
N GLU A 210 18.31 2.69 -4.65
CA GLU A 210 18.50 1.90 -3.43
C GLU A 210 17.30 2.08 -2.48
N THR A 211 16.91 3.33 -2.19
CA THR A 211 15.78 3.63 -1.31
C THR A 211 14.47 3.02 -1.84
N LEU A 212 14.21 3.11 -3.14
CA LEU A 212 12.99 2.53 -3.76
C LEU A 212 12.97 1.00 -3.67
N ILE A 213 14.11 0.34 -3.86
CA ILE A 213 14.20 -1.13 -3.80
C ILE A 213 14.06 -1.62 -2.36
N LEU A 214 14.69 -0.94 -1.41
CA LEU A 214 14.57 -1.27 0.00
C LEU A 214 13.15 -0.97 0.53
N SER A 215 12.49 0.10 0.05
CA SER A 215 11.08 0.40 0.33
C SER A 215 10.15 -0.73 -0.11
N LEU A 216 10.47 -1.40 -1.23
CA LEU A 216 9.70 -2.54 -1.70
C LEU A 216 9.69 -3.71 -0.71
N GLN A 217 10.78 -3.88 0.07
CA GLN A 217 11.07 -4.90 1.09
C GLN A 217 11.02 -6.36 0.59
N PHE A 218 9.88 -6.77 0.04
CA PHE A 218 9.55 -8.13 -0.30
C PHE A 218 9.17 -8.24 -1.78
N PRO A 219 10.07 -8.74 -2.65
CA PRO A 219 9.78 -8.95 -4.07
C PRO A 219 8.49 -9.75 -4.30
N TYR A 220 8.21 -10.76 -3.47
CA TYR A 220 7.00 -11.58 -3.60
C TYR A 220 5.68 -10.78 -3.51
N ARG A 221 5.67 -9.50 -3.12
CA ARG A 221 4.49 -8.63 -3.21
C ARG A 221 3.96 -8.51 -4.66
N PHE A 222 4.84 -8.56 -5.66
CA PHE A 222 4.45 -8.54 -7.08
C PHE A 222 3.60 -9.73 -7.51
N LEU A 223 3.55 -10.79 -6.71
CA LEU A 223 2.66 -11.94 -6.94
C LEU A 223 1.18 -11.52 -7.01
N SER A 224 0.79 -10.47 -6.28
CA SER A 224 -0.55 -9.92 -6.36
C SER A 224 -0.92 -9.39 -7.76
N LEU A 225 0.03 -8.76 -8.45
CA LEU A 225 -0.13 -8.28 -9.82
C LEU A 225 -0.05 -9.42 -10.83
N ALA A 226 0.76 -10.45 -10.54
CA ALA A 226 0.76 -11.70 -11.29
C ALA A 226 -0.62 -12.40 -11.21
N CYS A 227 -1.23 -12.48 -10.03
CA CYS A 227 -2.58 -13.02 -9.85
C CYS A 227 -3.62 -12.23 -10.64
N LEU A 228 -3.56 -10.89 -10.62
CA LEU A 228 -4.48 -10.04 -11.37
C LEU A 228 -4.41 -10.33 -12.88
N THR A 229 -3.21 -10.34 -13.44
CA THR A 229 -2.98 -10.54 -14.88
C THR A 229 -3.29 -11.97 -15.31
N ALA A 230 -2.95 -12.97 -14.48
CA ALA A 230 -3.33 -14.36 -14.70
C ALA A 230 -4.85 -14.59 -14.60
N ALA A 231 -5.56 -13.88 -13.72
CA ALA A 231 -7.02 -13.97 -13.60
C ALA A 231 -7.72 -13.41 -14.85
N VAL A 232 -7.23 -12.28 -15.39
CA VAL A 232 -7.69 -11.75 -16.67
C VAL A 232 -7.43 -12.76 -17.79
N LEU A 233 -6.23 -13.36 -17.81
CA LEU A 233 -5.86 -14.39 -18.78
C LEU A 233 -6.82 -15.60 -18.73
N ALA A 234 -7.14 -16.09 -17.52
CA ALA A 234 -8.12 -17.15 -17.32
C ALA A 234 -9.49 -16.77 -17.91
N GLY A 235 -9.95 -15.55 -17.66
CA GLY A 235 -11.17 -15.03 -18.27
C GLY A 235 -11.15 -15.03 -19.80
N LEU A 236 -10.00 -14.66 -20.41
CA LEU A 236 -9.83 -14.68 -21.87
C LEU A 236 -9.82 -16.10 -22.45
N ILE A 237 -9.23 -17.08 -21.75
CA ILE A 237 -9.29 -18.49 -22.14
C ILE A 237 -10.73 -19.01 -22.08
N LEU A 238 -11.48 -18.64 -21.05
CA LEU A 238 -12.90 -18.98 -20.94
C LEU A 238 -13.73 -18.34 -22.06
N MET A 239 -13.45 -17.09 -22.43
CA MET A 239 -14.08 -16.47 -23.60
C MET A 239 -13.73 -17.18 -24.91
N TYR A 240 -12.46 -17.52 -25.10
CA TYR A 240 -11.98 -18.25 -26.27
C TYR A 240 -12.65 -19.63 -26.41
N THR A 241 -12.70 -20.40 -25.32
CA THR A 241 -13.35 -21.72 -25.31
C THR A 241 -14.86 -21.61 -25.46
N LYS A 242 -15.50 -20.56 -24.94
CA LYS A 242 -16.93 -20.31 -25.18
C LYS A 242 -17.24 -20.07 -26.66
N GLU A 243 -16.37 -19.35 -27.38
CA GLU A 243 -16.56 -19.05 -28.81
C GLU A 243 -16.27 -20.26 -29.71
N ASN A 244 -15.30 -21.11 -29.36
CA ASN A 244 -14.82 -22.19 -30.23
C ASN A 244 -15.32 -23.59 -29.82
N THR A 245 -15.41 -23.87 -28.51
CA THR A 245 -15.72 -25.19 -27.94
C THR A 245 -16.63 -25.09 -26.69
N PRO A 246 -17.94 -24.80 -26.85
CA PRO A 246 -18.86 -24.54 -25.73
C PRO A 246 -18.98 -25.67 -24.70
N SER A 247 -18.77 -26.93 -25.11
CA SER A 247 -18.72 -28.09 -24.19
C SER A 247 -17.52 -28.00 -23.25
N LEU A 248 -16.34 -27.67 -23.79
CA LEU A 248 -15.11 -27.48 -23.02
C LEU A 248 -15.21 -26.27 -22.09
N PHE A 249 -15.89 -25.19 -22.50
CA PHE A 249 -16.10 -24.01 -21.65
C PHE A 249 -16.72 -24.36 -20.30
N ARG A 250 -17.80 -25.14 -20.27
CA ARG A 250 -18.48 -25.53 -19.01
C ARG A 250 -17.58 -26.37 -18.12
N PHE A 251 -16.93 -27.38 -18.70
CA PHE A 251 -16.00 -28.24 -17.98
C PHE A 251 -14.81 -27.46 -17.42
N LEU A 252 -14.15 -26.64 -18.25
CA LEU A 252 -12.99 -25.86 -17.87
C LEU A 252 -13.33 -24.82 -16.79
N THR A 253 -14.50 -24.17 -16.90
CA THR A 253 -14.99 -23.25 -15.87
C THR A 253 -15.18 -23.96 -14.53
N ALA A 254 -15.88 -25.11 -14.53
CA ALA A 254 -16.09 -25.89 -13.31
C ALA A 254 -14.77 -26.40 -12.71
N LEU A 255 -13.84 -26.84 -13.56
CA LEU A 255 -12.51 -27.31 -13.14
C LEU A 255 -11.69 -26.19 -12.49
N LEU A 256 -11.58 -25.03 -13.14
CA LEU A 256 -10.81 -23.89 -12.60
C LEU A 256 -11.41 -23.38 -11.28
N LEU A 257 -12.74 -23.29 -11.17
CA LEU A 257 -13.42 -22.91 -9.94
C LEU A 257 -13.21 -23.97 -8.85
N GLY A 258 -13.34 -25.25 -9.18
CA GLY A 258 -13.12 -26.35 -8.24
C GLY A 258 -11.70 -26.36 -7.69
N ILE A 259 -10.70 -26.21 -8.54
CA ILE A 259 -9.28 -26.11 -8.14
C ILE A 259 -9.07 -24.88 -7.24
N ALA A 260 -9.62 -23.72 -7.60
CA ALA A 260 -9.48 -22.50 -6.81
C ALA A 260 -10.10 -22.65 -5.41
N LEU A 261 -11.31 -23.18 -5.33
CA LEU A 261 -12.01 -23.42 -4.06
C LEU A 261 -11.29 -24.45 -3.20
N PHE A 262 -10.84 -25.56 -3.81
CA PHE A 262 -10.12 -26.62 -3.11
C PHE A 262 -8.82 -26.11 -2.50
N PHE A 263 -7.94 -25.49 -3.30
CA PHE A 263 -6.65 -25.01 -2.80
C PHE A 263 -6.81 -23.84 -1.84
N SER A 264 -7.77 -22.93 -2.06
CA SER A 264 -8.05 -21.86 -1.10
C SER A 264 -8.51 -22.42 0.25
N SER A 265 -9.38 -23.43 0.25
CA SER A 265 -9.87 -24.06 1.48
C SER A 265 -8.78 -24.85 2.19
N TYR A 266 -8.00 -25.63 1.43
CA TYR A 266 -6.85 -26.36 1.93
C TYR A 266 -5.85 -25.42 2.61
N GLN A 267 -5.48 -24.32 1.95
CA GLN A 267 -4.47 -23.40 2.44
C GLN A 267 -4.95 -22.61 3.67
N LEU A 268 -6.22 -22.17 3.68
CA LEU A 268 -6.82 -21.56 4.86
C LEU A 268 -6.84 -22.53 6.05
N ASN A 269 -7.20 -23.80 5.81
CA ASN A 269 -7.18 -24.83 6.83
C ASN A 269 -5.77 -25.07 7.37
N GLN A 270 -4.76 -25.20 6.50
CA GLN A 270 -3.36 -25.37 6.90
C GLN A 270 -2.86 -24.19 7.74
N LEU A 271 -3.16 -22.96 7.34
CA LEU A 271 -2.81 -21.76 8.13
C LEU A 271 -3.40 -21.80 9.55
N MET A 272 -4.67 -22.19 9.68
CA MET A 272 -5.33 -22.29 10.99
C MET A 272 -4.75 -23.42 11.85
N VAL A 273 -4.42 -24.57 11.26
CA VAL A 273 -3.87 -25.72 12.00
C VAL A 273 -2.42 -25.46 12.44
N THR A 274 -1.61 -24.82 11.59
CA THR A 274 -0.18 -24.64 11.83
C THR A 274 0.16 -23.49 12.76
N HIS A 275 -0.56 -22.37 12.68
CA HIS A 275 -0.22 -21.15 13.44
C HIS A 275 -1.15 -20.87 14.63
N GLY A 276 -2.18 -21.69 14.83
CA GLY A 276 -3.11 -21.55 15.95
C GLY A 276 -3.84 -20.20 15.96
N LEU A 277 -4.52 -19.91 17.08
CA LEU A 277 -5.21 -18.64 17.31
C LEU A 277 -4.51 -17.89 18.44
N ALA A 278 -4.06 -16.66 18.18
CA ALA A 278 -3.66 -15.76 19.25
C ALA A 278 -4.91 -15.33 20.03
N ARG A 279 -4.96 -15.64 21.34
CA ARG A 279 -6.05 -15.23 22.22
C ARG A 279 -5.56 -14.12 23.14
N VAL A 280 -6.12 -12.93 22.98
CA VAL A 280 -5.81 -11.77 23.80
C VAL A 280 -7.01 -11.51 24.71
N TYR A 281 -6.83 -11.72 26.02
CA TYR A 281 -7.92 -11.64 27.01
C TYR A 281 -8.00 -10.30 27.74
N ASN A 282 -6.89 -9.55 27.78
CA ASN A 282 -6.82 -8.25 28.45
C ASN A 282 -5.80 -7.34 27.74
N LYS A 283 -5.86 -6.04 28.00
CA LYS A 283 -4.97 -5.02 27.42
C LYS A 283 -3.50 -5.35 27.70
N GLN A 284 -3.19 -5.89 28.87
CA GLN A 284 -1.83 -6.24 29.29
C GLN A 284 -1.25 -7.37 28.43
N SER A 285 -2.11 -8.28 27.94
CA SER A 285 -1.74 -9.41 27.08
C SER A 285 -1.58 -9.02 25.60
N MET A 286 -1.86 -7.76 25.22
CA MET A 286 -1.60 -7.29 23.85
C MET A 286 -0.10 -7.13 23.53
N GLY A 287 0.77 -7.15 24.54
CA GLY A 287 2.17 -6.73 24.40
C GLY A 287 2.30 -5.19 24.42
N SER A 288 3.50 -4.70 24.71
CA SER A 288 3.72 -3.28 25.01
C SER A 288 4.08 -2.43 23.80
N ILE A 289 4.89 -2.90 22.85
CA ILE A 289 5.23 -2.17 21.61
C ILE A 289 5.64 -3.17 20.53
N TYR A 290 4.92 -3.24 19.40
CA TYR A 290 5.42 -3.87 18.16
C TYR A 290 5.32 -2.89 17.00
N VAL A 291 6.43 -2.23 16.68
CA VAL A 291 6.54 -1.33 15.52
C VAL A 291 7.26 -2.06 14.40
N SER A 292 6.65 -3.15 13.90
CA SER A 292 7.14 -4.01 12.81
C SER A 292 8.65 -3.90 12.50
N ASN A 293 9.02 -3.07 11.53
CA ASN A 293 10.41 -2.82 11.09
C ASN A 293 10.88 -1.38 11.41
N GLY A 294 10.06 -0.55 12.06
CA GLY A 294 10.44 0.79 12.50
C GLY A 294 10.69 1.82 11.39
N GLU A 295 10.22 1.62 10.15
CA GLU A 295 10.58 2.47 9.02
C GLU A 295 10.09 3.92 9.17
N TYR A 296 8.95 4.12 9.83
CA TYR A 296 8.35 5.44 10.04
C TYR A 296 8.67 6.03 11.42
N LEU A 297 9.57 5.40 12.17
CA LEU A 297 10.07 6.00 13.40
C LEU A 297 11.00 7.16 13.09
N PRO A 298 11.07 8.18 13.96
CA PRO A 298 12.12 9.18 13.91
C PRO A 298 13.48 8.52 13.77
N TYR A 299 14.37 9.17 13.03
CA TYR A 299 15.70 8.68 12.75
C TYR A 299 16.45 8.35 14.05
N GLU A 300 17.08 7.18 14.12
CA GLU A 300 17.79 6.65 15.30
C GLU A 300 16.94 6.31 16.54
N ALA A 301 15.62 6.46 16.49
CA ALA A 301 14.76 6.02 17.59
C ALA A 301 14.80 4.49 17.76
N ASP A 302 15.20 4.05 18.95
CA ASP A 302 15.30 2.65 19.35
C ASP A 302 14.00 2.19 20.03
N ILE A 303 13.36 1.19 19.42
CA ILE A 303 12.14 0.56 19.91
C ILE A 303 12.34 -0.05 21.30
N SER A 304 13.53 -0.59 21.59
CA SER A 304 13.84 -1.27 22.86
C SER A 304 13.88 -0.30 24.04
N LEU A 305 14.15 0.98 23.79
CA LEU A 305 14.17 2.04 24.78
C LEU A 305 12.79 2.71 24.96
N MET A 306 11.79 2.37 24.14
CA MET A 306 10.45 2.93 24.26
C MET A 306 9.73 2.34 25.47
N GLN A 307 9.39 3.21 26.42
CA GLN A 307 8.63 2.83 27.61
C GLN A 307 7.23 3.43 27.56
N PRO A 308 6.17 2.60 27.57
CA PRO A 308 4.81 3.12 27.56
C PRO A 308 4.49 3.73 28.93
N ASP A 309 3.85 4.90 28.92
CA ASP A 309 3.31 5.57 30.11
C ASP A 309 4.36 5.95 31.19
N VAL A 310 5.65 5.96 30.86
CA VAL A 310 6.73 6.45 31.73
C VAL A 310 7.12 7.87 31.33
N VAL A 311 7.05 8.80 32.28
CA VAL A 311 7.52 10.18 32.12
C VAL A 311 8.89 10.30 32.78
N THR A 312 9.86 10.86 32.07
CA THR A 312 11.19 11.18 32.59
C THR A 312 11.30 12.68 32.79
N ALA A 313 12.05 13.12 33.80
CA ALA A 313 12.25 14.54 34.08
C ALA A 313 13.70 14.77 34.52
N ASP A 314 14.16 16.01 34.36
CA ASP A 314 15.45 16.46 34.88
C ASP A 314 15.51 16.42 36.41
N GLU A 315 16.71 16.43 36.99
CA GLU A 315 16.92 16.41 38.45
C GLU A 315 16.21 17.57 39.17
N ASN A 316 16.05 18.71 38.50
CA ASN A 316 15.42 19.91 39.06
C ASN A 316 13.89 19.94 38.93
N THR A 317 13.29 19.03 38.14
CA THR A 317 11.87 19.02 37.82
C THR A 317 11.15 17.83 38.44
N GLN A 318 10.24 18.09 39.37
CA GLN A 318 9.40 17.05 39.96
C GLN A 318 8.09 16.90 39.19
N VAL A 319 7.78 15.68 38.75
CA VAL A 319 6.50 15.33 38.11
C VAL A 319 5.53 14.80 39.18
N GLU A 320 4.40 15.49 39.36
CA GLU A 320 3.40 15.13 40.35
C GLU A 320 2.31 14.22 39.78
N SER A 321 1.90 14.50 38.53
CA SER A 321 0.89 13.72 37.84
C SER A 321 1.08 13.76 36.34
N TYR A 322 0.65 12.70 35.68
CA TYR A 322 0.66 12.57 34.23
C TYR A 322 -0.64 11.91 33.78
N GLU A 323 -1.29 12.52 32.79
CA GLU A 323 -2.48 11.98 32.16
C GLU A 323 -2.38 12.13 30.64
N LYS A 324 -2.39 10.99 29.94
CA LYS A 324 -2.53 10.95 28.49
C LYS A 324 -4.01 10.91 28.12
N GLY A 325 -4.53 12.04 27.66
CA GLY A 325 -5.91 12.16 27.21
C GLY A 325 -6.16 11.31 25.96
N GLN A 326 -6.68 10.09 26.15
CA GLN A 326 -6.92 9.14 25.06
C GLN A 326 -7.88 9.68 23.99
N TYR A 327 -8.82 10.56 24.38
CA TYR A 327 -9.83 11.13 23.49
C TYR A 327 -9.57 12.58 23.10
N THR A 328 -8.84 13.32 23.93
CA THR A 328 -8.59 14.75 23.71
C THR A 328 -7.35 14.99 22.85
N LEU A 329 -6.51 13.97 22.65
CA LEU A 329 -5.17 14.09 22.04
C LEU A 329 -4.30 15.13 22.75
N ARG A 330 -4.59 15.38 24.03
CA ARG A 330 -3.85 16.29 24.90
C ARG A 330 -3.25 15.49 26.03
N THR A 331 -1.96 15.68 26.24
CA THR A 331 -1.24 15.14 27.38
C THR A 331 -1.11 16.24 28.42
N THR A 332 -1.46 15.91 29.66
CA THR A 332 -1.38 16.83 30.79
C THR A 332 -0.33 16.32 31.76
N VAL A 333 0.57 17.19 32.20
CA VAL A 333 1.59 16.87 33.20
C VAL A 333 1.65 17.98 34.23
N SER A 334 1.55 17.63 35.50
CA SER A 334 1.75 18.58 36.61
C SER A 334 3.20 18.51 37.03
N VAL A 335 3.88 19.67 37.00
CA VAL A 335 5.30 19.75 37.34
C VAL A 335 5.55 20.89 38.31
N THR A 336 6.58 20.71 39.12
CA THR A 336 7.17 21.75 39.97
C THR A 336 8.67 21.77 39.73
N ASN A 337 9.18 22.88 39.20
CA ASN A 337 10.63 23.11 39.04
C ASN A 337 11.17 23.88 40.24
N ILE A 338 12.10 23.26 40.96
CA ILE A 338 12.70 23.80 42.19
C ILE A 338 14.11 24.37 42.00
N GLY A 339 14.66 24.30 40.78
CA GLY A 339 16.01 24.75 40.45
C GLY A 339 16.04 25.62 39.19
N GLU A 340 17.16 25.55 38.46
CA GLU A 340 17.35 26.23 37.17
C GLU A 340 16.42 25.67 36.07
N GLU A 341 16.58 26.11 34.82
CA GLU A 341 15.81 25.59 33.68
C GLU A 341 15.98 24.07 33.55
N GLY A 342 14.86 23.34 33.61
CA GLY A 342 14.80 21.88 33.55
C GLY A 342 13.96 21.40 32.37
N TYR A 343 13.64 20.12 32.32
CA TYR A 343 12.77 19.56 31.27
C TYR A 343 11.94 18.38 31.77
N VAL A 344 10.86 18.10 31.04
CA VAL A 344 10.08 16.86 31.16
C VAL A 344 9.95 16.18 29.81
N GLU A 345 10.16 14.87 29.78
CA GLU A 345 10.09 14.00 28.62
C GLU A 345 8.86 13.11 28.73
N LEU A 346 7.98 13.21 27.73
CA LEU A 346 6.71 12.50 27.69
C LEU A 346 6.84 11.25 26.81
N PRO A 347 6.15 10.14 27.12
CA PRO A 347 6.15 8.92 26.30
C PRO A 347 5.28 9.09 25.04
N LEU A 348 5.68 10.05 24.21
CA LEU A 348 5.14 10.45 22.93
C LEU A 348 6.33 10.57 21.97
N LEU A 349 6.24 9.96 20.79
CA LEU A 349 7.26 10.16 19.75
C LEU A 349 7.19 11.61 19.25
N TYR A 350 8.35 12.23 19.13
CA TYR A 350 8.47 13.59 18.65
C TYR A 350 8.23 13.66 17.15
N TYR A 351 7.21 14.43 16.78
CA TYR A 351 6.91 14.82 15.41
C TYR A 351 6.83 16.35 15.34
N LYS A 352 7.29 16.94 14.25
CA LYS A 352 7.17 18.39 14.04
C LYS A 352 5.70 18.82 14.16
N GLY A 353 5.42 19.74 15.08
CA GLY A 353 4.07 20.29 15.31
C GLY A 353 3.57 20.17 16.74
N TYR A 354 4.31 19.53 17.65
CA TYR A 354 3.97 19.59 19.08
C TYR A 354 4.14 21.01 19.64
N ASP A 355 3.18 21.40 20.47
CA ASP A 355 3.14 22.66 21.20
C ASP A 355 2.76 22.37 22.66
N ALA A 356 3.23 23.22 23.57
CA ALA A 356 3.03 23.07 25.00
C ALA A 356 2.70 24.43 25.62
N LYS A 357 1.78 24.42 26.59
CA LYS A 357 1.46 25.62 27.36
C LYS A 357 1.15 25.32 28.81
N VAL A 358 1.40 26.30 29.66
CA VAL A 358 0.92 26.31 31.05
C VAL A 358 -0.58 26.58 31.03
N LYS A 359 -1.37 25.71 31.66
CA LYS A 359 -2.84 25.75 31.63
C LYS A 359 -3.38 27.01 32.31
N GLU A 360 -2.74 27.43 33.38
CA GLU A 360 -3.18 28.55 34.23
C GLU A 360 -2.86 29.91 33.61
N THR A 361 -1.66 30.08 33.03
CA THR A 361 -1.21 31.38 32.49
C THR A 361 -1.36 31.50 30.98
N GLY A 362 -1.50 30.37 30.27
CA GLY A 362 -1.47 30.34 28.80
C GLY A 362 -0.08 30.56 28.20
N GLN A 363 0.98 30.64 29.01
CA GLN A 363 2.35 30.79 28.55
C GLN A 363 2.77 29.55 27.75
N HIS A 364 3.23 29.76 26.51
CA HIS A 364 3.79 28.69 25.69
C HIS A 364 5.19 28.31 26.18
N LEU A 365 5.46 27.01 26.17
CA LEU A 365 6.73 26.42 26.54
C LEU A 365 7.41 25.88 25.28
N ARG A 366 8.74 25.86 25.30
CA ARG A 366 9.52 25.33 24.19
C ARG A 366 9.41 23.81 24.17
N VAL A 367 9.10 23.26 23.00
CA VAL A 367 9.06 21.82 22.77
C VAL A 367 10.20 21.42 21.84
N THR A 368 10.96 20.40 22.22
CA THR A 368 12.14 19.92 21.51
C THR A 368 12.12 18.40 21.38
N GLU A 369 13.02 17.87 20.56
CA GLU A 369 13.28 16.44 20.50
C GLU A 369 14.13 16.03 21.71
N GLY A 370 13.61 15.12 22.52
CA GLY A 370 14.28 14.56 23.69
C GLY A 370 15.04 13.26 23.38
N ASN A 371 15.42 12.56 24.44
CA ASN A 371 16.12 11.28 24.35
C ASN A 371 15.26 10.24 23.62
N ASN A 372 15.88 9.47 22.72
CA ASN A 372 15.19 8.46 21.91
C ASN A 372 13.99 9.02 21.10
N SER A 373 14.12 10.28 20.65
CA SER A 373 13.10 11.01 19.87
C SER A 373 11.74 11.09 20.55
N VAL A 374 11.70 11.24 21.87
CA VAL A 374 10.47 11.54 22.61
C VAL A 374 10.20 13.05 22.68
N VAL A 375 8.97 13.44 22.97
CA VAL A 375 8.61 14.85 23.15
C VAL A 375 9.21 15.37 24.46
N ARG A 376 10.10 16.36 24.37
CA ARG A 376 10.66 17.10 25.52
C ARG A 376 10.01 18.48 25.61
N VAL A 377 9.60 18.87 26.81
CA VAL A 377 9.13 20.23 27.12
C VAL A 377 10.11 20.87 28.08
N GLU A 378 10.65 22.02 27.71
CA GLU A 378 11.54 22.81 28.56
C GLU A 378 10.71 23.52 29.65
N ILE A 379 11.14 23.40 30.90
CA ILE A 379 10.47 23.88 32.11
C ILE A 379 11.29 25.04 32.70
N PRO A 380 10.81 26.30 32.61
CA PRO A 380 11.48 27.45 33.18
C PRO A 380 11.71 27.33 34.70
N GLU A 381 12.73 28.03 35.19
CA GLU A 381 13.00 28.18 36.63
C GLU A 381 11.75 28.65 37.40
N GLY A 382 11.48 28.01 38.53
CA GLY A 382 10.38 28.35 39.43
C GLY A 382 8.97 28.09 38.88
N LEU A 383 8.83 27.44 37.71
CA LEU A 383 7.51 27.09 37.20
C LEU A 383 6.90 25.95 38.03
N SER A 384 5.76 26.22 38.65
CA SER A 384 4.88 25.20 39.24
C SER A 384 3.48 25.34 38.65
N GLY A 385 2.97 24.26 38.06
CA GLY A 385 1.67 24.29 37.41
C GLY A 385 1.39 23.09 36.50
N THR A 386 0.29 23.20 35.75
CA THR A 386 -0.15 22.13 34.87
C THR A 386 0.20 22.44 33.43
N ILE A 387 1.02 21.61 32.81
CA ILE A 387 1.41 21.75 31.41
C ILE A 387 0.49 20.90 30.56
N GLN A 388 -0.01 21.51 29.48
CA GLN A 388 -0.78 20.84 28.46
C GLN A 388 0.04 20.78 27.17
N VAL A 389 0.23 19.57 26.65
CA VAL A 389 0.96 19.29 25.40
C VAL A 389 0.00 18.71 24.37
N TRP A 390 0.05 19.22 23.14
CA TRP A 390 -0.79 18.75 22.04
C TRP A 390 -0.10 18.91 20.69
N PHE A 391 -0.63 18.24 19.67
CA PHE A 391 -0.19 18.42 18.30
C PHE A 391 -0.97 19.55 17.64
N HIS A 392 -0.27 20.57 17.13
CA HIS A 392 -0.84 21.70 16.41
C HIS A 392 -0.82 21.42 14.91
N GLU A 393 -1.98 21.20 14.29
CA GLU A 393 -2.03 20.92 12.85
C GLU A 393 -1.80 22.19 12.01
N PRO A 394 -0.90 22.16 11.01
CA PRO A 394 -0.73 23.27 10.09
C PRO A 394 -1.99 23.61 9.30
N TRP A 395 -2.25 24.91 9.08
CA TRP A 395 -3.45 25.40 8.39
C TRP A 395 -3.60 24.83 6.96
N TYR A 396 -2.49 24.56 6.27
CA TYR A 396 -2.52 24.02 4.90
C TYR A 396 -2.99 22.56 4.86
N TRP A 397 -2.88 21.80 5.96
CA TRP A 397 -3.50 20.47 6.06
C TRP A 397 -5.03 20.57 6.04
N ARG A 398 -5.59 21.56 6.74
CA ARG A 398 -7.04 21.84 6.72
C ARG A 398 -7.54 22.28 5.35
N THR A 399 -6.70 22.98 4.59
CA THR A 399 -7.01 23.34 3.19
C THR A 399 -7.02 22.09 2.30
N ALA A 400 -6.10 21.15 2.50
CA ALA A 400 -6.08 19.88 1.77
C ALA A 400 -7.28 18.99 2.06
N GLU A 401 -7.75 18.97 3.31
CA GLU A 401 -9.00 18.32 3.72
C GLU A 401 -10.20 18.91 2.95
N LEU A 402 -10.30 20.25 2.90
CA LEU A 402 -11.37 20.94 2.18
C LEU A 402 -11.34 20.61 0.67
N VAL A 403 -10.16 20.65 0.04
CA VAL A 403 -10.01 20.31 -1.38
C VAL A 403 -10.43 18.86 -1.65
N SER A 404 -10.05 17.93 -0.78
CA SER A 404 -10.43 16.52 -0.91
C SER A 404 -11.93 16.33 -0.73
N ALA A 405 -12.54 17.02 0.23
CA ALA A 405 -13.99 17.01 0.43
C ALA A 405 -14.75 17.54 -0.78
N LEU A 406 -14.30 18.67 -1.36
CA LEU A 406 -14.87 19.21 -2.60
C LEU A 406 -14.72 18.25 -3.78
N ALA A 407 -13.58 17.55 -3.89
CA ALA A 407 -13.37 16.53 -4.92
C ALA A 407 -14.32 15.33 -4.76
N VAL A 408 -14.57 14.88 -3.53
CA VAL A 408 -15.57 13.84 -3.22
C VAL A 408 -16.97 14.30 -3.63
N LEU A 409 -17.36 15.53 -3.25
CA LEU A 409 -18.66 16.11 -3.62
C LEU A 409 -18.81 16.23 -5.13
N TYR A 410 -17.76 16.66 -5.84
CA TYR A 410 -17.74 16.69 -7.29
C TYR A 410 -17.96 15.29 -7.90
N MET A 411 -17.24 14.28 -7.41
CA MET A 411 -17.38 12.89 -7.87
C MET A 411 -18.80 12.34 -7.64
N ALA A 412 -19.42 12.68 -6.51
CA ALA A 412 -20.80 12.32 -6.21
C ALA A 412 -21.81 13.04 -7.12
N ALA A 413 -21.69 14.37 -7.29
CA ALA A 413 -22.58 15.18 -8.11
C ALA A 413 -22.54 14.77 -9.60
N VAL A 414 -21.34 14.51 -10.11
CA VAL A 414 -21.12 14.09 -11.50
C VAL A 414 -21.61 12.66 -11.76
N ARG A 415 -21.76 11.83 -10.72
CA ARG A 415 -22.42 10.51 -10.79
C ARG A 415 -23.95 10.63 -10.75
N MET A 416 -24.51 11.66 -10.12
CA MET A 416 -25.96 11.91 -10.13
C MET A 416 -26.47 12.47 -11.48
N HIS A 417 -25.57 12.98 -12.33
CA HIS A 417 -25.94 13.64 -13.58
C HIS A 417 -26.15 12.79 -14.86
N PRO A 418 -25.98 11.45 -14.93
CA PRO A 418 -26.46 10.67 -16.07
C PRO A 418 -27.50 9.60 -15.65
N ILE A 419 -28.78 9.90 -15.92
CA ILE A 419 -29.92 8.99 -16.25
C ILE A 419 -31.23 9.81 -16.50
N ARG A 420 -31.28 11.11 -16.20
CA ARG A 420 -32.52 11.91 -16.37
C ARG A 420 -32.83 12.45 -17.78
N LYS A 421 -32.06 12.09 -18.81
CA LYS A 421 -32.35 12.41 -20.24
C LYS A 421 -32.29 11.16 -21.13
N ARG A 422 -33.11 10.15 -20.82
CA ARG A 422 -33.60 9.17 -21.79
C ARG A 422 -35.07 8.89 -21.49
N SER A 423 -35.91 9.86 -21.82
CA SER A 423 -37.34 9.68 -21.93
C SER A 423 -37.80 10.27 -23.26
N LEU A 424 -38.36 9.41 -24.09
CA LEU A 424 -39.31 9.69 -25.17
C LEU A 424 -38.76 10.35 -26.45
N VAL A 425 -38.35 9.50 -27.38
CA VAL A 425 -38.88 9.57 -28.76
C VAL A 425 -39.37 8.17 -29.10
N ILE A 426 -40.66 7.94 -28.82
CA ILE A 426 -41.45 7.00 -29.60
C ILE A 426 -41.95 7.84 -30.78
N HIS A 427 -41.50 7.51 -31.99
CA HIS A 427 -42.34 7.39 -33.18
C HIS A 427 -41.57 6.64 -34.25
#